data_AF-A0A397V665-F1
#
_entry.id   AF-A0A397V665-F1
#
_cell.length_a   1.000
_cell.length_b   1.000
_cell.length_c   1.000
_cell.angle_alpha   90.00
_cell.angle_beta   90.00
_cell.angle_gamma   90.00
#
_symmetry.space_group_name_H-M   'P 1'
#
loop_
_entity.id
_entity.type
_entity.pdbx_description
1 polymer ?
#
loop_
_entity_poly.entity_id
_entity_poly.type
_entity_poly.pdbx_seq_one_letter_code
_entity_poly.pdbx_strand_id
1 'polypeptide(L)'
;MNLVRILPHPMQYDPMTLPQPCSHQPKITIKTNRLYTKVACTNCRKKKEKCTGEARCANCCRRNRVCIYEKSTKKRGPRPKSKKTPMLVNILN
;
A
#
# COMPACT_ATOMS: atom_id res chain seq x y z
N MET A 1 -5.60 60.65 -12.44
CA MET A 1 -4.58 59.70 -11.93
C MET A 1 -5.29 58.63 -11.12
N ASN A 2 -5.84 57.61 -11.78
CA ASN A 2 -6.59 56.56 -11.10
C ASN A 2 -5.65 55.42 -10.75
N LEU A 3 -5.21 55.38 -9.50
CA LEU A 3 -4.50 54.26 -8.90
C LEU A 3 -5.51 53.14 -8.64
N VAL A 4 -5.73 52.29 -9.65
CA VAL A 4 -6.39 51.00 -9.46
C VAL A 4 -5.51 50.17 -8.52
N ARG A 5 -5.96 50.03 -7.27
CA ARG A 5 -5.38 49.10 -6.29
C ARG A 5 -5.61 47.69 -6.82
N ILE A 6 -4.57 47.12 -7.43
CA ILE A 6 -4.50 45.69 -7.72
C ILE A 6 -4.44 44.99 -6.36
N LEU A 7 -5.57 44.48 -5.88
CA LEU A 7 -5.57 43.52 -4.78
C LEU A 7 -4.77 42.29 -5.25
N PRO A 8 -3.74 41.83 -4.51
CA PRO A 8 -3.10 40.57 -4.84
C PRO A 8 -4.16 39.48 -4.77
N HIS A 9 -4.24 38.67 -5.82
CA HIS A 9 -5.15 37.53 -5.89
C HIS A 9 -5.10 36.75 -4.57
N PRO A 10 -6.26 36.38 -3.99
CA PRO A 10 -6.27 35.54 -2.81
C PRO A 10 -5.54 34.25 -3.15
N MET A 11 -4.48 33.96 -2.40
CA MET A 11 -3.85 32.64 -2.38
C MET A 11 -4.97 31.63 -2.09
N GLN A 12 -5.44 30.95 -3.14
CA GLN A 12 -6.34 29.81 -3.00
C GLN A 12 -5.51 28.67 -2.41
N TYR A 13 -5.42 28.62 -1.09
CA TYR A 13 -4.98 27.43 -0.39
C TYR A 13 -6.13 26.43 -0.45
N ASP A 14 -6.03 25.44 -1.32
CA ASP A 14 -6.96 24.31 -1.41
C ASP A 14 -7.06 23.60 -0.04
N PRO A 15 -8.20 23.67 0.66
CA PRO A 15 -8.33 23.15 2.02
C PRO A 15 -8.49 21.61 2.09
N MET A 16 -8.00 20.84 1.10
CA MET A 16 -8.32 19.42 0.96
C MET A 16 -7.15 18.45 0.87
N THR A 17 -5.99 18.78 1.45
CA THR A 17 -4.95 17.76 1.67
C THR A 17 -4.57 17.63 3.14
N LEU A 18 -5.57 17.36 3.99
CA LEU A 18 -5.27 16.67 5.25
C LEU A 18 -4.73 15.28 4.88
N PRO A 19 -3.45 14.96 5.15
CA PRO A 19 -3.02 13.58 5.08
C PRO A 19 -3.88 12.84 6.09
N GLN A 20 -4.79 11.99 5.58
CA GLN A 20 -5.66 11.15 6.39
C GLN A 20 -4.83 10.60 7.56
N PRO A 21 -5.29 10.77 8.81
CA PRO A 21 -4.48 10.46 9.96
C PRO A 21 -4.02 9.03 9.81
N CYS A 22 -2.69 8.87 9.68
CA CYS A 22 -2.07 7.57 9.75
C CYS A 22 -2.31 7.14 11.18
N SER A 23 -3.36 6.34 11.41
CA SER A 23 -3.69 5.78 12.71
C SER A 23 -2.61 4.77 13.10
N HIS A 24 -1.42 5.28 13.40
CA HIS A 24 -0.45 4.59 14.24
C HIS A 24 -1.02 4.59 15.65
N GLN A 25 -2.15 3.91 15.85
CA GLN A 25 -2.48 3.49 17.19
C GLN A 25 -1.38 2.50 17.58
N PRO A 26 -0.67 2.72 18.71
CA PRO A 26 0.24 1.72 19.23
C PRO A 26 -0.57 0.46 19.50
N LYS A 27 -0.53 -0.52 18.58
CA LYS A 27 -1.20 -1.81 18.77
C LYS A 27 -0.48 -2.51 19.90
N ILE A 28 -1.15 -2.58 21.05
CA ILE A 28 -0.89 -3.51 22.14
C ILE A 28 -0.53 -4.85 21.49
N THR A 29 0.69 -5.34 21.74
CA THR A 29 1.25 -6.52 21.07
C THR A 29 0.62 -7.81 21.62
N ILE A 30 -0.67 -7.99 21.42
CA ILE A 30 -1.24 -9.33 21.39
C ILE A 30 -0.79 -9.91 20.06
N LYS A 31 -0.03 -11.02 20.07
CA LYS A 31 0.38 -11.78 18.89
C LYS A 31 -0.88 -12.34 18.18
N THR A 32 -1.68 -11.46 17.59
CA THR A 32 -2.81 -11.83 16.76
C THR A 32 -2.23 -12.29 15.44
N ASN A 33 -2.67 -13.47 15.01
CA ASN A 33 -2.30 -14.12 13.77
C ASN A 33 -2.20 -13.06 12.66
N ARG A 34 -0.98 -12.82 12.12
CA ARG A 34 -0.73 -11.74 11.14
C ARG A 34 -1.79 -11.84 10.05
N LEU A 35 -2.73 -10.90 10.02
CA LEU A 35 -3.81 -10.88 9.04
C LEU A 35 -3.16 -10.94 7.65
N TYR A 36 -3.25 -12.10 7.00
CA TYR A 36 -2.69 -12.30 5.68
C TYR A 36 -3.51 -11.47 4.72
N THR A 37 -2.95 -10.35 4.30
CA THR A 37 -3.59 -9.48 3.34
C THR A 37 -3.56 -10.15 1.98
N LYS A 38 -4.73 -10.63 1.53
CA LYS A 38 -4.88 -11.25 0.19
C LYS A 38 -4.45 -10.29 -0.94
N VAL A 39 -4.49 -8.98 -0.67
CA VAL A 39 -4.19 -7.89 -1.62
C VAL A 39 -3.27 -6.88 -0.93
N ALA A 40 -2.17 -6.53 -1.60
CA ALA A 40 -1.32 -5.40 -1.23
C ALA A 40 -1.81 -4.12 -1.92
N CYS A 41 -1.58 -2.95 -1.32
CA CYS A 41 -1.91 -1.67 -1.96
C CYS A 41 -1.06 -1.43 -3.22
N THR A 42 -1.50 -0.53 -4.10
CA THR A 42 -0.87 -0.24 -5.40
C THR A 42 0.61 0.14 -5.26
N ASN A 43 0.94 1.00 -4.30
CA ASN A 43 2.31 1.41 -4.02
C ASN A 43 3.20 0.25 -3.57
N CYS A 44 2.71 -0.60 -2.67
CA CYS A 44 3.46 -1.78 -2.23
C CYS A 44 3.62 -2.81 -3.35
N ARG A 45 2.61 -2.99 -4.21
CA ARG A 45 2.71 -3.84 -5.41
C ARG A 45 3.77 -3.32 -6.38
N LYS A 46 3.75 -2.02 -6.67
CA LYS A 46 4.71 -1.36 -7.59
C LYS A 46 6.15 -1.49 -7.07
N LYS A 47 6.35 -1.36 -5.76
CA LYS A 47 7.67 -1.49 -5.13
C LYS A 47 8.07 -2.92 -4.76
N LYS A 48 7.17 -3.89 -4.94
CA LYS A 48 7.35 -5.29 -4.50
C LYS A 48 7.72 -5.42 -3.01
N GLU A 49 7.22 -4.50 -2.18
CA GLU A 49 7.45 -4.48 -0.73
C GLU A 49 6.26 -5.07 0.04
N LYS A 50 6.51 -5.56 1.26
CA LYS A 50 5.47 -6.16 2.10
C LYS A 50 4.45 -5.10 2.53
N CYS A 51 3.17 -5.37 2.27
CA CYS A 51 2.06 -4.52 2.71
C CYS A 51 1.52 -4.98 4.07
N THR A 52 1.23 -4.06 4.99
CA THR A 52 0.66 -4.39 6.31
C THR A 52 -0.85 -4.60 6.30
N GLY A 53 -1.57 -4.06 5.30
CA GLY A 53 -3.02 -4.30 5.17
C GLY A 53 -3.96 -3.41 5.95
N GLU A 54 -3.42 -2.46 6.69
CA GLU A 54 -4.20 -1.50 7.46
C GLU A 54 -4.86 -0.47 6.52
N ALA A 55 -5.79 0.34 7.04
CA ALA A 55 -6.48 1.39 6.27
C ALA A 55 -5.50 2.25 5.45
N ARG A 56 -4.37 2.62 6.08
CA ARG A 56 -3.14 3.02 5.37
C ARG A 56 -2.02 2.07 5.79
N CYS A 57 -1.35 1.49 4.81
CA CYS A 57 -0.24 0.58 5.06
C CYS A 57 0.92 1.31 5.77
N ALA A 58 1.68 0.64 6.64
CA ALA A 58 2.78 1.28 7.38
C ALA A 58 3.82 1.97 6.47
N ASN A 59 4.12 1.38 5.30
CA ASN A 59 5.01 1.99 4.32
C ASN A 59 4.43 3.25 3.66
N CYS A 60 3.11 3.24 3.44
CA CYS A 60 2.35 4.33 2.86
C CYS A 60 2.26 5.51 3.85
N CYS A 61 2.06 5.19 5.13
CA CYS A 61 2.11 6.15 6.24
C CYS A 61 3.49 6.78 6.36
N ARG A 62 4.55 5.98 6.49
CA ARG A 62 5.94 6.46 6.65
C ARG A 62 6.41 7.37 5.51
N ARG A 63 5.92 7.13 4.30
CA ARG A 63 6.31 7.90 3.10
C ARG A 63 5.29 8.97 2.72
N ASN A 64 4.26 9.16 3.54
CA ASN A 64 3.14 10.07 3.32
C ASN A 64 2.51 9.93 1.91
N ARG A 65 2.38 8.70 1.41
CA ARG A 65 1.81 8.40 0.07
C ARG A 65 0.39 7.91 0.16
N VAL A 66 -0.43 8.24 -0.84
CA VAL A 66 -1.81 7.73 -0.95
C VAL A 66 -1.81 6.19 -0.95
N CYS A 67 -2.55 5.59 -0.03
CA CYS A 67 -2.68 4.14 0.08
C CYS A 67 -3.97 3.70 -0.62
N ILE A 68 -3.85 3.16 -1.83
CA ILE A 68 -5.01 2.73 -2.62
C ILE A 68 -4.99 1.21 -2.74
N TYR A 69 -6.10 0.57 -2.36
CA TYR A 69 -6.35 -0.85 -2.61
C TYR A 69 -7.30 -0.96 -3.80
N GLU A 70 -6.73 -1.15 -4.99
CA GLU A 70 -7.52 -1.35 -6.19
C GLU A 70 -8.13 -2.75 -6.20
N LYS A 71 -9.46 -2.84 -6.28
CA LYS A 71 -10.19 -4.10 -6.38
C LYS A 71 -10.03 -4.63 -7.80
N SER A 72 -9.16 -5.61 -8.00
CA SER A 72 -9.08 -6.29 -9.30
C SER A 72 -10.32 -7.14 -9.52
N THR A 73 -11.13 -6.83 -10.53
CA THR A 73 -12.30 -7.63 -10.94
C THR A 73 -11.91 -8.98 -11.53
N LYS A 74 -10.67 -9.11 -12.02
CA LYS A 74 -10.13 -10.36 -12.57
C LYS A 74 -9.62 -11.26 -11.44
N LYS A 75 -10.21 -12.47 -11.32
CA LYS A 75 -9.67 -13.54 -10.48
C LYS A 75 -8.33 -14.00 -11.04
N ARG A 76 -7.34 -14.29 -10.18
CA ARG A 76 -6.08 -14.90 -10.61
C ARG A 76 -6.39 -16.26 -11.28
N GLY A 77 -5.69 -16.55 -12.38
CA GLY A 77 -5.77 -17.84 -13.04
C GLY A 77 -5.41 -19.00 -12.08
N PRO A 78 -5.77 -20.24 -12.42
CA PRO A 78 -5.39 -21.41 -11.66
C PRO A 78 -3.88 -21.46 -11.43
N ARG A 79 -3.43 -21.86 -10.24
CA ARG A 79 -2.00 -22.15 -10.02
C ARG A 79 -1.66 -23.43 -10.77
N PRO A 80 -0.59 -23.47 -11.59
CA PRO A 80 -0.14 -24.71 -12.21
C PRO A 80 0.21 -25.72 -11.11
N LYS A 81 -0.24 -26.97 -11.25
CA LYS A 81 0.17 -28.07 -10.36
C LYS A 81 1.66 -28.31 -10.61
N SER A 82 2.50 -28.10 -9.62
CA SER A 82 3.92 -28.46 -9.70
C SER A 82 4.02 -29.96 -9.95
N LYS A 83 4.59 -30.37 -11.11
CA LYS A 83 4.96 -31.78 -11.32
C LYS A 83 5.99 -32.11 -10.25
N LYS A 84 5.69 -33.06 -9.36
CA LYS A 84 6.70 -33.62 -8.45
C LYS A 84 7.68 -34.36 -9.36
N THR A 85 8.77 -33.72 -9.75
CA THR A 85 9.92 -34.48 -10.25
C THR A 85 10.40 -35.32 -9.08
N PRO A 86 10.43 -36.66 -9.17
CA PRO A 86 11.10 -37.46 -8.16
C PRO A 86 12.54 -36.96 -8.10
N MET A 87 12.99 -36.61 -6.89
CA MET A 87 14.39 -36.28 -6.64
C MET A 87 15.19 -37.57 -6.92
N LEU A 88 15.73 -37.73 -8.14
CA LEU A 88 16.73 -38.75 -8.38
C LEU A 88 17.98 -38.34 -7.61
N VAL A 89 18.13 -38.89 -6.41
CA VAL A 89 19.36 -38.81 -5.64
C VAL A 89 20.35 -39.78 -6.28
N ASN A 90 21.31 -39.26 -7.04
CA ASN A 90 22.45 -40.05 -7.47
C ASN A 90 23.42 -40.16 -6.30
N ILE A 91 23.32 -41.24 -5.53
CA ILE A 91 24.37 -41.67 -4.60
C ILE A 91 25.37 -42.46 -5.44
N LEU A 92 26.49 -41.84 -5.81
CA LEU A 92 27.68 -42.57 -6.25
C LEU A 92 28.56 -42.78 -5.02
N ASN A 93 28.74 -44.05 -4.68
CA ASN A 93 29.58 -44.56 -3.59
C ASN A 93 31.05 -44.51 -3.96
#